data_AF-A0A972VDM5-F1
#
_entry.id   AF-A0A972VDM5-F1
#
_cell.length_a   1.000
_cell.length_b   1.000
_cell.length_c   1.000
_cell.angle_alpha   90.00
_cell.angle_beta   90.00
_cell.angle_gamma   90.00
#
_symmetry.space_group_name_H-M   'P 1'
#
loop_
_entity.id
_entity.type
_entity.pdbx_description
1 polymer ?
#
loop_
_entity_poly.entity_id
_entity_poly.type
_entity_poly.pdbx_seq_one_letter_code
_entity_poly.pdbx_strand_id
1 'polypeptide(L)'
;LFHWNGSHGVKVLRKALTEILQNQYGVQILSEHQLSGHTAQWPVIVVPGWAHLEPEFRGELVLYAKSGGRLVLIGSGPRKLFETELGSTSNLSIVQVNEVDQAFSSVLKQVLPNPVVKVVGAKDLDVSPRMLNGNLTIHLVNTSGPHANAPDGGITEVKPLGPLTVSISLAKAPKAILMQPQGTSLDVTWSNGRAQVTLPQLDLYSILVVKP
;
A
#
# COMPACT_ATOMS: atom_id res chain seq x y z
N LEU A 1 10.83 15.03 5.21
CA LEU A 1 9.52 15.64 4.85
C LEU A 1 9.40 17.02 5.52
N PHE A 2 10.05 18.04 4.98
CA PHE A 2 9.77 19.45 5.30
C PHE A 2 9.86 20.23 3.99
N HIS A 3 8.71 20.69 3.50
CA HIS A 3 8.63 21.70 2.44
C HIS A 3 7.86 22.87 3.05
N TRP A 4 8.44 24.07 3.02
CA TRP A 4 7.94 25.22 3.81
C TRP A 4 6.55 25.74 3.35
N ASN A 5 6.14 25.41 2.11
CA ASN A 5 4.83 25.70 1.56
C ASN A 5 3.75 24.62 1.90
N GLY A 6 4.08 23.67 2.78
CA GLY A 6 3.58 22.29 2.79
C GLY A 6 2.33 21.96 3.61
N SER A 7 1.48 22.91 3.99
CA SER A 7 0.32 22.58 4.84
C SER A 7 -0.76 21.79 4.08
N HIS A 8 -0.95 22.02 2.78
CA HIS A 8 -1.98 21.35 1.98
C HIS A 8 -1.57 19.93 1.56
N GLY A 9 -0.39 19.77 0.95
CA GLY A 9 0.12 18.47 0.51
C GLY A 9 0.23 17.46 1.66
N VAL A 10 0.70 17.90 2.84
CA VAL A 10 0.75 17.03 4.03
C VAL A 10 -0.64 16.61 4.52
N LYS A 11 -1.64 17.50 4.45
CA LYS A 11 -3.03 17.13 4.79
C LYS A 11 -3.59 16.09 3.81
N VAL A 12 -3.38 16.28 2.51
CA VAL A 12 -3.82 15.33 1.48
C VAL A 12 -3.10 13.99 1.64
N LEU A 13 -1.78 14.01 1.86
CA LEU A 13 -0.98 12.81 2.12
C LEU A 13 -1.50 12.02 3.31
N ARG A 14 -1.77 12.68 4.45
CA ARG A 14 -2.30 12.01 5.65
C ARG A 14 -3.65 11.34 5.37
N LYS A 15 -4.57 12.04 4.71
CA LYS A 15 -5.87 11.46 4.33
C LYS A 15 -5.70 10.26 3.39
N ALA A 16 -4.87 10.40 2.35
CA ALA A 16 -4.62 9.34 1.38
C ALA A 16 -4.02 8.11 2.06
N LEU A 17 -3.04 8.31 2.96
CA LEU A 17 -2.45 7.23 3.74
C LEU A 17 -3.48 6.51 4.59
N THR A 18 -4.32 7.25 5.32
CA THR A 18 -5.41 6.66 6.13
C THR A 18 -6.33 5.80 5.28
N GLU A 19 -6.78 6.29 4.13
CA GLU A 19 -7.67 5.53 3.24
C GLU A 19 -6.99 4.28 2.66
N ILE A 20 -5.71 4.37 2.27
CA ILE A 20 -4.93 3.23 1.75
C ILE A 20 -4.80 2.13 2.83
N LEU A 21 -4.48 2.51 4.07
CA LEU A 21 -4.34 1.59 5.20
C LEU A 21 -5.68 0.97 5.60
N GLN A 22 -6.77 1.74 5.61
CA GLN A 22 -8.13 1.24 5.89
C GLN A 22 -8.61 0.21 4.86
N ASN A 23 -8.08 0.26 3.63
CA ASN A 23 -8.30 -0.75 2.60
C ASN A 23 -7.24 -1.87 2.60
N GLN A 24 -6.37 -1.94 3.62
CA GLN A 24 -5.37 -2.99 3.87
C GLN A 24 -4.31 -3.13 2.76
N TYR A 25 -4.02 -2.04 2.04
CA TYR A 25 -2.94 -2.00 1.06
C TYR A 25 -1.61 -1.68 1.75
N GLY A 26 -0.57 -2.44 1.42
CA GLY A 26 0.80 -2.09 1.79
C GLY A 26 1.25 -0.82 1.07
N VAL A 27 1.85 0.11 1.82
CA VAL A 27 2.22 1.44 1.33
C VAL A 27 3.59 1.85 1.84
N GLN A 28 4.31 2.59 1.01
CA GLN A 28 5.59 3.19 1.36
C GLN A 28 5.57 4.68 0.99
N ILE A 29 6.05 5.52 1.90
CA ILE A 29 6.23 6.94 1.66
C ILE A 29 7.69 7.17 1.29
N LEU A 30 7.93 7.70 0.10
CA LEU A 30 9.26 7.94 -0.46
C LEU A 30 9.41 9.41 -0.86
N SER A 31 10.62 9.94 -0.73
CA SER A 31 10.99 11.20 -1.37
C SER A 31 11.29 10.99 -2.85
N GLU A 32 11.35 12.08 -3.63
CA GLU A 32 11.71 12.07 -5.05
C GLU A 32 13.05 11.32 -5.26
N HIS A 33 14.12 11.72 -4.55
CA HIS A 33 15.44 11.07 -4.63
C HIS A 33 15.41 9.55 -4.36
N GLN A 34 14.52 9.06 -3.49
CA GLN A 34 14.42 7.62 -3.22
C GLN A 34 13.68 6.87 -4.32
N LEU A 35 12.76 7.53 -5.00
CA LEU A 35 11.92 6.92 -6.04
C LEU A 35 12.54 7.05 -7.44
N SER A 36 13.32 8.10 -7.69
CA SER A 36 13.99 8.34 -8.97
C SER A 36 14.82 7.13 -9.41
N GLY A 37 14.66 6.72 -10.65
CA GLY A 37 15.30 5.53 -11.24
C GLY A 37 14.72 4.18 -10.79
N HIS A 38 13.76 4.18 -9.87
CA HIS A 38 13.19 2.95 -9.28
C HIS A 38 11.67 2.86 -9.42
N THR A 39 11.03 3.81 -10.09
CA THR A 39 9.55 3.90 -10.25
C THR A 39 8.88 2.59 -10.67
N ALA A 40 9.53 1.78 -11.53
CA ALA A 40 9.01 0.50 -12.00
C ALA A 40 8.83 -0.58 -10.91
N GLN A 41 9.41 -0.41 -9.72
CA GLN A 41 9.22 -1.35 -8.60
C GLN A 41 7.83 -1.25 -7.97
N TRP A 42 7.11 -0.16 -8.21
CA TRP A 42 5.78 0.07 -7.64
C TRP A 42 4.68 -0.14 -8.69
N PRO A 43 3.66 -0.96 -8.40
CA PRO A 43 2.54 -1.14 -9.32
C PRO A 43 1.66 0.11 -9.42
N VAL A 44 1.65 0.93 -8.37
CA VAL A 44 0.92 2.19 -8.28
C VAL A 44 1.78 3.23 -7.57
N ILE A 45 1.86 4.44 -8.13
CA ILE A 45 2.45 5.62 -7.50
C ILE A 45 1.35 6.65 -7.27
N VAL A 46 1.29 7.23 -6.07
CA VAL A 46 0.31 8.28 -5.71
C VAL A 46 1.04 9.59 -5.46
N VAL A 47 0.61 10.68 -6.09
CA VAL A 47 1.14 12.03 -5.90
C VAL A 47 0.07 12.89 -5.21
N PRO A 48 0.17 13.11 -3.87
CA PRO A 48 -0.89 13.77 -3.11
C PRO A 48 -0.66 15.28 -2.94
N GLY A 49 -1.44 16.11 -3.64
CA GLY A 49 -1.59 17.54 -3.35
C GLY A 49 -0.35 18.41 -3.61
N TRP A 50 0.71 17.86 -4.21
CA TRP A 50 1.94 18.59 -4.52
C TRP A 50 1.79 19.50 -5.73
N ALA A 51 2.15 20.77 -5.59
CA ALA A 51 2.10 21.76 -6.68
C ALA A 51 3.44 21.92 -7.42
N HIS A 52 4.49 21.23 -6.96
CA HIS A 52 5.82 21.24 -7.56
C HIS A 52 6.43 19.85 -7.45
N LEU A 53 7.18 19.46 -8.49
CA LEU A 53 8.05 18.28 -8.57
C LEU A 53 9.28 18.71 -9.37
N GLU A 54 10.44 18.09 -9.13
CA GLU A 54 11.60 18.34 -9.98
C GLU A 54 11.29 17.95 -11.44
N PRO A 55 11.69 18.77 -12.45
CA PRO A 55 11.30 18.52 -13.84
C PRO A 55 11.71 17.15 -14.38
N GLU A 56 12.91 16.68 -14.03
CA GLU A 56 13.40 15.36 -14.41
C GLU A 56 12.55 14.25 -13.82
N PHE A 57 12.23 14.35 -12.52
CA PHE A 57 11.40 13.37 -11.82
C PHE A 57 9.95 13.36 -12.34
N ARG A 58 9.36 14.53 -12.63
CA ARG A 58 8.05 14.60 -13.31
C ARG A 58 8.10 13.88 -14.67
N GLY A 59 9.16 14.09 -15.45
CA GLY A 59 9.39 13.38 -16.71
C GLY A 59 9.43 11.87 -16.52
N GLU A 60 10.12 11.39 -15.49
CA GLU A 60 10.17 9.97 -15.13
C GLU A 60 8.77 9.42 -14.79
N LEU A 61 7.96 10.13 -14.01
CA LEU A 61 6.58 9.71 -13.70
C LEU A 61 5.69 9.60 -14.95
N VAL A 62 5.91 10.47 -15.95
CA VAL A 62 5.24 10.38 -17.25
C VAL A 62 5.69 9.12 -18.00
N LEU A 63 6.99 8.83 -18.03
CA LEU A 63 7.52 7.61 -18.67
C LEU A 63 7.02 6.34 -17.97
N TYR A 64 6.99 6.33 -16.64
CA TYR A 64 6.42 5.27 -15.83
C TYR A 64 4.96 4.97 -16.22
N ALA A 65 4.11 6.01 -16.30
CA ALA A 65 2.72 5.85 -16.70
C ALA A 65 2.59 5.33 -18.15
N LYS A 66 3.41 5.85 -19.08
CA LYS A 66 3.46 5.38 -20.48
C LYS A 66 3.90 3.92 -20.60
N SER A 67 4.70 3.43 -19.66
CA SER A 67 5.22 2.06 -19.63
C SER A 67 4.27 1.06 -18.96
N GLY A 68 3.04 1.48 -18.63
CA GLY A 68 2.01 0.63 -18.02
C GLY A 68 1.90 0.76 -16.50
N GLY A 69 2.75 1.58 -15.86
CA GLY A 69 2.60 1.96 -14.46
C GLY A 69 1.30 2.72 -14.21
N ARG A 70 0.81 2.70 -12.96
CA ARG A 70 -0.41 3.42 -12.57
C ARG A 70 -0.06 4.62 -11.69
N LEU A 71 -0.27 5.81 -12.22
CA LEU A 71 -0.05 7.08 -11.53
C LEU A 71 -1.39 7.64 -11.07
N VAL A 72 -1.56 7.86 -9.76
CA VAL A 72 -2.76 8.49 -9.20
C VAL A 72 -2.41 9.88 -8.71
N LEU A 73 -3.10 10.89 -9.23
CA LEU A 73 -2.91 12.30 -8.92
C LEU A 73 -4.06 12.78 -8.03
N ILE A 74 -3.75 13.34 -6.86
CA ILE A 74 -4.79 13.84 -5.93
C ILE A 74 -4.69 15.35 -5.80
N GLY A 75 -5.77 16.07 -6.11
CA GLY A 75 -5.87 17.51 -5.98
C GLY A 75 -5.39 18.30 -7.20
N SER A 76 -5.60 19.62 -7.14
CA SER A 76 -5.36 20.54 -8.26
C SER A 76 -3.87 20.77 -8.58
N GLY A 77 -2.99 20.68 -7.57
CA GLY A 77 -1.54 20.82 -7.74
C GLY A 77 -0.99 19.79 -8.73
N PRO A 78 -1.08 18.49 -8.44
CA PRO A 78 -0.61 17.45 -9.36
C PRO A 78 -1.37 17.50 -10.68
N ARG A 79 -2.67 17.82 -10.68
CA ARG A 79 -3.43 17.97 -11.93
C ARG A 79 -2.83 18.99 -12.89
N LYS A 80 -2.41 20.15 -12.38
CA LYS A 80 -1.78 21.19 -13.18
C LYS A 80 -0.40 20.76 -13.69
N LEU A 81 0.37 20.02 -12.89
CA LEU A 81 1.69 19.52 -13.28
C LEU A 81 1.63 18.55 -14.47
N PHE A 82 0.54 17.81 -14.63
CA PHE A 82 0.38 16.78 -15.67
C PHE A 82 -0.70 17.14 -16.72
N GLU A 83 -1.07 18.42 -16.83
CA GLU A 83 -2.18 18.89 -17.70
C GLU A 83 -2.02 18.45 -19.16
N THR A 84 -0.80 18.52 -19.68
CA THR A 84 -0.46 18.09 -21.05
C THR A 84 -0.78 16.62 -21.30
N GLU A 85 -0.44 15.74 -20.36
CA GLU A 85 -0.65 14.30 -20.48
C GLU A 85 -2.12 13.91 -20.29
N LEU A 86 -2.87 14.68 -19.50
CA LEU A 86 -4.29 14.44 -19.23
C LEU A 86 -5.19 14.83 -20.42
N GLY A 87 -4.80 15.85 -21.19
CA GLY A 87 -5.52 16.25 -22.40
C GLY A 87 -5.37 15.27 -23.58
N SER A 88 -4.42 14.33 -23.49
CA SER A 88 -4.10 13.37 -24.54
C SER A 88 -4.80 12.03 -24.27
N THR A 89 -5.96 11.82 -24.89
CA THR A 89 -6.76 10.58 -24.98
C THR A 89 -6.53 9.51 -23.88
N SER A 90 -7.30 9.62 -22.80
CA SER A 90 -7.72 8.58 -21.84
C SER A 90 -6.81 7.34 -21.67
N ASN A 91 -5.58 7.54 -21.19
CA ASN A 91 -4.78 6.43 -20.66
C ASN A 91 -5.18 6.15 -19.20
N LEU A 92 -5.65 4.92 -18.92
CA LEU A 92 -5.90 4.41 -17.55
C LEU A 92 -4.65 4.48 -16.65
N SER A 93 -3.48 4.74 -17.22
CA SER A 93 -2.21 4.85 -16.50
C SER A 93 -2.06 6.13 -15.70
N ILE A 94 -2.79 7.22 -16.01
CA ILE A 94 -2.82 8.42 -15.16
C ILE A 94 -4.27 8.66 -14.75
N VAL A 95 -4.56 8.51 -13.47
CA VAL A 95 -5.90 8.68 -12.90
C VAL A 95 -5.91 9.87 -11.98
N GLN A 96 -6.97 10.68 -12.05
CA GLN A 96 -7.11 11.87 -11.22
C GLN A 96 -8.25 11.74 -10.22
N VAL A 97 -8.00 12.26 -9.02
CA VAL A 97 -9.03 12.44 -8.00
C VAL A 97 -8.92 13.86 -7.45
N ASN A 98 -10.06 14.51 -7.22
CA ASN A 98 -10.06 15.88 -6.72
C ASN A 98 -9.65 15.93 -5.24
N GLU A 99 -10.08 14.95 -4.45
CA GLU A 99 -9.81 14.86 -3.02
C GLU A 99 -9.77 13.40 -2.55
N VAL A 100 -9.52 13.19 -1.26
CA VAL A 100 -9.50 11.85 -0.66
C VAL A 100 -10.89 11.56 -0.10
N ASP A 101 -11.71 10.94 -0.93
CA ASP A 101 -13.10 10.55 -0.66
C ASP A 101 -13.40 9.15 -1.23
N GLN A 102 -14.69 8.80 -1.37
CA GLN A 102 -15.11 7.52 -1.94
C GLN A 102 -14.62 7.29 -3.38
N ALA A 103 -14.39 8.36 -4.16
CA ALA A 103 -13.82 8.22 -5.50
C ALA A 103 -12.38 7.74 -5.42
N PHE A 104 -11.58 8.25 -4.46
CA PHE A 104 -10.22 7.75 -4.24
C PHE A 104 -10.22 6.26 -3.86
N SER A 105 -11.09 5.82 -2.95
CA SER A 105 -11.22 4.40 -2.57
C SER A 105 -11.55 3.51 -3.77
N SER A 106 -12.42 4.01 -4.67
CA SER A 106 -12.82 3.29 -5.89
C SER A 106 -11.66 3.21 -6.88
N VAL A 107 -10.92 4.31 -7.04
CA VAL A 107 -9.71 4.37 -7.88
C VAL A 107 -8.66 3.37 -7.38
N LEU A 108 -8.39 3.30 -6.07
CA LEU A 108 -7.43 2.33 -5.51
C LEU A 108 -7.76 0.89 -5.92
N LYS A 109 -9.03 0.50 -5.83
CA LYS A 109 -9.49 -0.84 -6.23
C LYS A 109 -9.35 -1.08 -7.74
N GLN A 110 -9.51 -0.04 -8.55
CA GLN A 110 -9.37 -0.12 -10.00
C GLN A 110 -7.90 -0.21 -10.44
N VAL A 111 -7.01 0.57 -9.82
CA VAL A 111 -5.59 0.62 -10.22
C VAL A 111 -4.78 -0.54 -9.64
N LEU A 112 -5.23 -1.13 -8.53
CA LEU A 112 -4.60 -2.29 -7.89
C LEU A 112 -5.64 -3.38 -7.53
N PRO A 113 -6.29 -4.02 -8.53
CA PRO A 113 -7.32 -5.03 -8.28
C PRO A 113 -6.77 -6.34 -7.68
N ASN A 114 -5.49 -6.60 -7.93
CA ASN A 114 -4.78 -7.81 -7.52
C ASN A 114 -3.55 -7.47 -6.68
N PRO A 115 -3.71 -6.93 -5.45
CA PRO A 115 -2.59 -6.70 -4.56
C PRO A 115 -1.85 -8.01 -4.24
N VAL A 116 -0.56 -7.87 -3.94
CA VAL A 116 0.33 -8.97 -3.54
C VAL A 116 -0.26 -9.72 -2.35
N VAL A 117 -0.87 -9.03 -1.39
CA VAL A 117 -1.52 -9.64 -0.23
C VAL A 117 -2.98 -9.20 -0.16
N LYS A 118 -3.88 -10.13 0.13
CA LYS A 118 -5.27 -9.88 0.52
C LYS A 118 -5.50 -10.54 1.86
N VAL A 119 -6.15 -9.86 2.79
CA VAL A 119 -6.54 -10.42 4.09
C VAL A 119 -8.05 -10.30 4.25
N VAL A 120 -8.68 -11.36 4.75
CA VAL A 120 -10.11 -11.41 5.09
C VAL A 120 -10.23 -11.91 6.52
N GLY A 121 -11.19 -11.35 7.28
CA GLY A 121 -11.48 -11.76 8.66
C GLY A 121 -11.41 -10.61 9.67
N ALA A 122 -10.63 -9.56 9.37
CA ALA A 122 -10.57 -8.34 10.19
C ALA A 122 -10.26 -7.10 9.34
N LYS A 123 -10.74 -5.95 9.80
CA LYS A 123 -10.48 -4.64 9.18
C LYS A 123 -9.38 -3.84 9.90
N ASP A 124 -9.26 -4.00 11.21
CA ASP A 124 -8.30 -3.26 12.04
C ASP A 124 -6.91 -3.91 11.99
N LEU A 125 -6.38 -4.05 10.77
CA LEU A 125 -5.13 -4.76 10.49
C LEU A 125 -4.33 -4.02 9.43
N ASP A 126 -3.09 -3.68 9.77
CA ASP A 126 -2.11 -3.19 8.81
C ASP A 126 -1.35 -4.37 8.17
N VAL A 127 -1.20 -4.31 6.86
CA VAL A 127 -0.53 -5.33 6.05
C VAL A 127 0.67 -4.71 5.34
N SER A 128 1.87 -5.21 5.63
CA SER A 128 3.12 -4.69 5.07
C SER A 128 3.95 -5.81 4.43
N PRO A 129 3.82 -6.03 3.11
CA PRO A 129 4.71 -6.90 2.34
C PRO A 129 6.11 -6.28 2.24
N ARG A 130 7.16 -7.06 2.49
CA ARG A 130 8.56 -6.63 2.43
C ARG A 130 9.45 -7.74 1.89
N MET A 131 10.60 -7.35 1.35
CA MET A 131 11.68 -8.30 1.04
C MET A 131 12.72 -8.25 2.16
N LEU A 132 13.04 -9.40 2.75
CA LEU A 132 14.08 -9.54 3.77
C LEU A 132 14.96 -10.74 3.42
N ASN A 133 16.26 -10.48 3.21
CA ASN A 133 17.25 -11.50 2.84
C ASN A 133 16.78 -12.38 1.66
N GLY A 134 16.21 -11.74 0.62
CA GLY A 134 15.69 -12.42 -0.57
C GLY A 134 14.35 -13.14 -0.41
N ASN A 135 13.75 -13.16 0.80
CA ASN A 135 12.44 -13.75 1.03
C ASN A 135 11.36 -12.68 1.13
N LEU A 136 10.17 -12.99 0.59
CA LEU A 136 8.98 -12.17 0.80
C LEU A 136 8.46 -12.41 2.24
N THR A 137 8.33 -11.35 3.02
CA THR A 137 7.76 -11.34 4.37
C THR A 137 6.53 -10.46 4.42
N ILE A 138 5.49 -10.92 5.12
CA ILE A 138 4.23 -10.19 5.26
C ILE A 138 4.09 -9.88 6.74
N HIS A 139 4.29 -8.62 7.10
CA HIS A 139 4.11 -8.16 8.46
C HIS A 139 2.62 -7.82 8.65
N LEU A 140 2.02 -8.39 9.70
CA LEU A 140 0.64 -8.18 10.09
C LEU A 140 0.65 -7.52 11.46
N VAL A 141 0.09 -6.32 11.56
CA VAL A 141 0.01 -5.55 12.81
C VAL A 141 -1.46 -5.37 13.16
N ASN A 142 -1.85 -5.78 14.36
CA ASN A 142 -3.17 -5.49 14.89
C ASN A 142 -3.27 -4.00 15.25
N THR A 143 -4.26 -3.31 14.68
CA THR A 143 -4.51 -1.88 14.91
C THR A 143 -5.86 -1.61 15.57
N SER A 144 -6.47 -2.62 16.20
CA SER A 144 -7.79 -2.51 16.85
C SER A 144 -7.79 -1.65 18.12
N GLY A 145 -6.62 -1.30 18.66
CA GLY A 145 -6.50 -0.38 19.79
C GLY A 145 -6.70 1.09 19.37
N PRO A 146 -6.96 2.02 20.31
CA PRO A 146 -7.13 3.44 20.02
C PRO A 146 -5.78 4.13 19.72
N HIS A 147 -5.02 3.64 18.72
CA HIS A 147 -3.67 4.13 18.40
C HIS A 147 -3.65 5.59 17.93
N ALA A 148 -4.70 6.05 17.25
CA ALA A 148 -4.80 7.43 16.78
C ALA A 148 -5.13 8.42 17.90
N ASN A 149 -5.83 7.95 18.95
CA ASN A 149 -6.33 8.76 20.07
C ASN A 149 -6.06 8.00 21.37
N ALA A 150 -4.78 7.71 21.63
CA ALA A 150 -4.40 6.95 22.81
C ALA A 150 -4.84 7.74 24.06
N PRO A 151 -5.52 7.09 25.03
CA PRO A 151 -5.92 7.76 26.26
C PRO A 151 -4.68 8.11 27.09
N ASP A 152 -4.81 9.08 28.01
CA ASP A 152 -3.70 9.54 28.86
C ASP A 152 -3.02 8.42 29.66
N GLY A 153 -3.77 7.34 29.97
CA GLY A 153 -3.27 6.14 30.65
C GLY A 153 -2.62 5.09 29.74
N GLY A 154 -2.49 5.36 28.44
CA GLY A 154 -1.99 4.41 27.45
C GLY A 154 -3.02 3.34 27.04
N ILE A 155 -2.68 2.57 26.01
CA ILE A 155 -3.54 1.48 25.52
C ILE A 155 -3.38 0.28 26.45
N THR A 156 -4.43 -0.03 27.20
CA THR A 156 -4.43 -1.12 28.18
C THR A 156 -4.78 -2.48 27.57
N GLU A 157 -5.49 -2.49 26.44
CA GLU A 157 -5.89 -3.71 25.75
C GLU A 157 -5.96 -3.50 24.23
N VAL A 158 -5.53 -4.52 23.49
CA VAL A 158 -5.72 -4.65 22.04
C VAL A 158 -6.41 -5.99 21.81
N LYS A 159 -7.63 -5.95 21.26
CA LYS A 159 -8.43 -7.15 21.04
C LYS A 159 -7.76 -8.02 19.97
N PRO A 160 -7.45 -9.31 20.23
CA PRO A 160 -6.90 -10.19 19.21
C PRO A 160 -7.82 -10.29 17.99
N LEU A 161 -7.22 -10.39 16.80
CA LEU A 161 -7.91 -10.58 15.53
C LEU A 161 -7.86 -12.04 15.13
N GLY A 162 -8.91 -12.56 14.51
CA GLY A 162 -8.86 -13.88 13.89
C GLY A 162 -10.21 -14.62 13.87
N PRO A 163 -10.29 -15.72 13.11
CA PRO A 163 -9.25 -16.20 12.19
C PRO A 163 -9.09 -15.29 10.96
N LEU A 164 -7.86 -15.15 10.46
CA LEU A 164 -7.54 -14.36 9.27
C LEU A 164 -7.18 -15.28 8.13
N THR A 165 -7.84 -15.11 6.99
CA THR A 165 -7.44 -15.74 5.74
C THR A 165 -6.50 -14.81 4.99
N VAL A 166 -5.24 -15.21 4.83
CA VAL A 166 -4.22 -14.43 4.12
C VAL A 166 -3.95 -15.08 2.77
N SER A 167 -4.12 -14.32 1.69
CA SER A 167 -3.88 -14.77 0.32
C SER A 167 -2.76 -13.96 -0.32
N ILE A 168 -1.68 -14.63 -0.71
CA ILE A 168 -0.44 -14.04 -1.21
C ILE A 168 -0.25 -14.40 -2.68
N SER A 169 -0.14 -13.40 -3.56
CA SER A 169 0.18 -13.57 -4.97
C SER A 169 1.65 -13.92 -5.13
N LEU A 170 1.95 -15.06 -5.75
CA LEU A 170 3.31 -15.52 -5.99
C LEU A 170 3.46 -15.99 -7.45
N ALA A 171 4.68 -15.95 -7.97
CA ALA A 171 4.95 -16.46 -9.32
C ALA A 171 4.96 -18.00 -9.37
N LYS A 172 5.27 -18.66 -8.24
CA LYS A 172 5.36 -20.11 -8.08
C LYS A 172 4.79 -20.52 -6.73
N ALA A 173 4.37 -21.78 -6.62
CA ALA A 173 3.93 -22.34 -5.34
C ALA A 173 5.09 -22.28 -4.32
N PRO A 174 4.86 -21.79 -3.09
CA PRO A 174 5.88 -21.79 -2.06
C PRO A 174 6.06 -23.19 -1.46
N LYS A 175 7.26 -23.51 -1.00
CA LYS A 175 7.53 -24.74 -0.24
C LYS A 175 6.90 -24.71 1.15
N ALA A 176 6.88 -23.53 1.77
CA ALA A 176 6.28 -23.31 3.09
C ALA A 176 5.95 -21.83 3.29
N ILE A 177 5.03 -21.57 4.20
CA ILE A 177 4.84 -20.24 4.79
C ILE A 177 4.99 -20.41 6.30
N LEU A 178 5.99 -19.74 6.86
CA LEU A 178 6.30 -19.83 8.29
C LEU A 178 5.76 -18.62 9.03
N MET A 179 5.04 -18.84 10.12
CA MET A 179 4.62 -17.82 11.06
C MET A 179 5.75 -17.54 12.06
N GLN A 180 6.09 -16.27 12.24
CA GLN A 180 7.08 -15.80 13.20
C GLN A 180 6.41 -14.95 14.29
N PRO A 181 6.94 -14.97 15.53
CA PRO A 181 8.21 -15.59 15.95
C PRO A 181 8.18 -17.10 16.23
N GLN A 182 7.01 -17.75 16.20
CA GLN A 182 6.84 -19.14 16.67
C GLN A 182 7.56 -20.18 15.80
N GLY A 183 7.92 -19.86 14.55
CA GLY A 183 8.52 -20.81 13.62
C GLY A 183 7.54 -21.84 13.06
N THR A 184 6.24 -21.65 13.29
CA THR A 184 5.19 -22.61 12.91
C THR A 184 4.96 -22.59 11.41
N SER A 185 5.01 -23.74 10.75
CA SER A 185 4.59 -23.86 9.35
C SER A 185 3.06 -23.85 9.28
N LEU A 186 2.52 -23.06 8.35
CA LEU A 186 1.08 -23.01 8.08
C LEU A 186 0.73 -23.97 6.93
N ASP A 187 -0.48 -24.52 6.98
CA ASP A 187 -1.04 -25.28 5.86
C ASP A 187 -1.32 -24.35 4.68
N VAL A 188 -0.65 -24.60 3.56
CA VAL A 188 -0.74 -23.77 2.36
C VAL A 188 -1.65 -24.44 1.33
N THR A 189 -2.67 -23.72 0.91
CA THR A 189 -3.42 -24.05 -0.31
C THR A 189 -2.91 -23.18 -1.46
N TRP A 190 -2.62 -23.80 -2.61
CA TRP A 190 -2.11 -23.09 -3.78
C TRP A 190 -3.06 -23.24 -4.96
N SER A 191 -3.54 -22.12 -5.50
CA SER A 191 -4.35 -22.11 -6.73
C SER A 191 -4.26 -20.75 -7.42
N ASN A 192 -4.34 -20.75 -8.76
CA ASN A 192 -4.43 -19.51 -9.57
C ASN A 192 -3.38 -18.44 -9.23
N GLY A 193 -2.13 -18.86 -8.98
CA GLY A 193 -1.04 -17.93 -8.66
C GLY A 193 -1.09 -17.34 -7.24
N ARG A 194 -1.91 -17.89 -6.33
CA ARG A 194 -2.01 -17.43 -4.94
C ARG A 194 -1.85 -18.57 -3.93
N ALA A 195 -1.05 -18.31 -2.91
CA ALA A 195 -0.93 -19.13 -1.71
C ALA A 195 -1.90 -18.58 -0.66
N GLN A 196 -2.75 -19.44 -0.11
CA GLN A 196 -3.67 -19.09 0.95
C GLN A 196 -3.34 -19.88 2.21
N VAL A 197 -3.30 -19.16 3.33
CA VAL A 197 -3.08 -19.70 4.67
C VAL A 197 -4.10 -19.11 5.64
N THR A 198 -4.38 -19.82 6.72
CA THR A 198 -5.20 -19.33 7.82
C THR A 198 -4.32 -19.01 9.01
N LEU A 199 -4.37 -17.77 9.46
CA LEU A 199 -3.83 -17.35 10.75
C LEU A 199 -4.94 -17.50 11.79
N PRO A 200 -4.82 -18.41 12.76
CA PRO A 200 -5.92 -18.66 13.71
C PRO A 200 -6.20 -17.43 14.59
N GLN A 201 -5.14 -16.73 15.01
CA GLN A 201 -5.21 -15.55 15.85
C GLN A 201 -3.99 -14.65 15.59
N LEU A 202 -4.21 -13.34 15.69
CA LEU A 202 -3.19 -12.30 15.70
C LEU A 202 -3.42 -11.42 16.94
N ASP A 203 -2.52 -11.50 17.90
CA ASP A 203 -2.58 -10.67 19.11
C ASP A 203 -2.15 -9.23 18.79
N LEU A 204 -0.84 -8.99 18.69
CA LEU A 204 -0.30 -7.67 18.34
C LEU A 204 0.37 -7.68 16.98
N TYR A 205 1.17 -8.71 16.72
CA TYR A 205 2.07 -8.73 15.58
C TYR A 205 2.45 -10.14 15.18
N SER A 206 2.49 -10.39 13.87
CA SER A 206 3.05 -11.62 13.32
C SER A 206 3.69 -11.35 11.96
N ILE A 207 4.62 -12.20 11.57
CA ILE A 207 5.25 -12.15 10.25
C ILE A 207 5.05 -13.50 9.57
N LEU A 208 4.52 -13.47 8.35
CA LEU A 208 4.52 -14.63 7.47
C LEU A 208 5.75 -14.57 6.58
N VAL A 209 6.60 -15.58 6.65
CA VAL A 209 7.81 -15.70 5.83
C VAL A 209 7.55 -16.72 4.73
N VAL A 210 7.52 -16.26 3.48
CA VAL A 210 7.35 -17.13 2.32
C VAL A 210 8.68 -17.81 2.00
N LYS A 211 8.66 -19.15 1.94
CA LYS A 211 9.81 -19.96 1.50
C LYS A 211 9.56 -20.45 0.07
N PRO A 212 10.35 -19.98 -0.91
CA PRO A 212 10.19 -20.36 -2.32
C PRO A 212 10.58 -21.82 -2.61
#